data_AF-A0A850PRU4-F1
#
_entry.id   AF-A0A850PRU4-F1
#
_cell.length_a   1.000
_cell.length_b   1.000
_cell.length_c   1.000
_cell.angle_alpha   90.00
_cell.angle_beta   90.00
_cell.angle_gamma   90.00
#
_symmetry.space_group_name_H-M   'P 1'
#
loop_
_entity.id
_entity.type
_entity.pdbx_description
1 polymer ?
#
loop_
_entity_poly.entity_id
_entity_poly.type
_entity_poly.pdbx_seq_one_letter_code
_entity_poly.pdbx_strand_id
1 'polypeptide(L)'
;MSMVVERGLARCPRCVSVADYVFIETSPDPADRGLRYEVRCRKCGECYSEDSGPDAVMPVALEESLIQWPPDVEPVPPRDWRNEAREKLAVAAERGKAEIDVLGKQAQSIVELTRTWVLERRSAQRVDHTGG
;
A
#
# COMPACT_ATOMS: atom_id res chain seq x y z
N MET A 1 -36.42 -10.97 -9.95
CA MET A 1 -35.41 -10.48 -8.97
C MET A 1 -34.08 -10.51 -9.69
N SER A 2 -33.44 -9.36 -9.88
CA SER A 2 -32.18 -9.24 -10.63
C SER A 2 -30.99 -9.55 -9.72
N MET A 3 -30.09 -10.42 -10.16
CA MET A 3 -28.93 -10.84 -9.36
C MET A 3 -27.63 -10.49 -10.07
N VAL A 4 -26.71 -9.80 -9.37
CA VAL A 4 -25.36 -9.58 -9.89
C VAL A 4 -24.61 -10.91 -9.84
N VAL A 5 -24.25 -11.43 -11.01
CA VAL A 5 -23.54 -12.72 -11.16
C VAL A 5 -22.04 -12.54 -11.31
N GLU A 6 -21.58 -11.41 -11.86
CA GLU A 6 -20.17 -11.08 -12.00
C GLU A 6 -19.95 -9.57 -11.85
N ARG A 7 -18.76 -9.18 -11.39
CA ARG A 7 -18.30 -7.78 -11.31
C ARG A 7 -16.80 -7.66 -11.53
N GLY A 8 -16.37 -6.51 -12.03
CA GLY A 8 -14.95 -6.23 -12.20
C GLY A 8 -14.68 -4.81 -12.69
N LEU A 9 -13.49 -4.61 -13.27
CA LEU A 9 -13.05 -3.33 -13.81
C LEU A 9 -13.03 -3.36 -15.34
N ALA A 10 -13.58 -2.32 -15.95
CA ALA A 10 -13.59 -2.11 -17.40
C ALA A 10 -13.14 -0.68 -17.75
N ARG A 11 -13.06 -0.39 -19.05
CA ARG A 11 -12.83 0.95 -19.55
C ARG A 11 -14.16 1.62 -19.87
N CYS A 12 -14.34 2.85 -19.41
CA CYS A 12 -15.49 3.66 -19.79
C CYS A 12 -15.50 3.88 -21.31
N PRO A 13 -16.60 3.55 -22.03
CA PRO A 13 -16.70 3.77 -23.48
C PRO A 13 -16.58 5.25 -23.87
N ARG A 14 -16.94 6.16 -22.96
CA ARG A 14 -16.94 7.61 -23.21
C ARG A 14 -15.60 8.29 -22.94
N CYS A 15 -14.97 8.02 -21.79
CA CYS A 15 -13.77 8.76 -21.36
C CYS A 15 -12.52 7.89 -21.12
N VAL A 16 -12.63 6.57 -21.35
CA VAL A 16 -11.54 5.59 -21.25
C VAL A 16 -10.89 5.48 -19.85
N SER A 17 -11.47 6.13 -18.84
CA SER A 17 -11.06 5.90 -17.45
C SER A 17 -11.40 4.47 -17.03
N VAL A 18 -10.75 4.02 -15.95
CA VAL A 18 -11.21 2.83 -15.25
C VAL A 18 -12.62 3.10 -14.72
N ALA A 19 -13.49 2.10 -14.86
CA ALA A 19 -14.90 2.11 -14.48
C ALA A 19 -15.26 0.72 -13.93
N ASP A 20 -16.32 0.66 -13.12
CA ASP A 20 -16.84 -0.61 -12.60
C ASP A 20 -17.77 -1.23 -13.64
N TYR A 21 -17.69 -2.56 -13.85
CA TYR A 21 -18.68 -3.30 -14.62
C TYR A 21 -19.38 -4.38 -13.78
N VAL A 22 -20.60 -4.74 -14.17
CA VAL A 22 -21.36 -5.85 -13.60
C VAL A 22 -22.08 -6.64 -14.69
N PHE A 23 -22.23 -7.95 -14.48
CA PHE A 23 -23.21 -8.77 -15.19
C PHE A 23 -24.36 -9.10 -14.25
N ILE A 24 -25.58 -8.95 -14.74
CA ILE A 24 -26.81 -9.08 -13.98
C ILE A 24 -27.70 -10.11 -14.66
N GLU A 25 -28.07 -11.17 -13.96
CA GLU A 25 -29.12 -12.08 -14.41
C GLU A 25 -30.47 -11.39 -14.15
N THR A 26 -31.22 -11.12 -15.22
CA THR A 26 -32.47 -10.35 -15.17
C THR A 26 -33.69 -11.24 -14.96
N SER A 27 -33.61 -12.52 -15.33
CA SER A 27 -34.66 -13.52 -15.12
C SER A 27 -34.06 -14.85 -14.62
N PRO A 28 -34.64 -15.46 -13.57
CA PRO A 28 -34.23 -16.78 -13.07
C PRO A 28 -34.83 -17.94 -13.89
N ASP A 29 -35.69 -17.67 -14.89
CA ASP A 29 -36.29 -18.71 -15.72
C ASP A 29 -35.23 -19.27 -16.70
N PRO A 30 -34.93 -20.58 -16.68
CA PRO A 30 -34.00 -21.18 -17.62
C PRO A 30 -34.43 -21.09 -19.10
N ALA A 31 -35.71 -20.82 -19.39
CA ALA A 31 -36.20 -20.61 -20.75
C ALA A 31 -36.00 -19.17 -21.29
N ASP A 32 -35.81 -18.20 -20.40
CA ASP A 32 -35.63 -16.78 -20.73
C ASP A 32 -34.52 -16.20 -19.85
N ARG A 33 -33.30 -16.73 -20.04
CA ARG A 33 -32.14 -16.36 -19.25
C ARG A 33 -31.52 -15.07 -19.77
N GLY A 34 -32.15 -13.94 -19.43
CA GLY A 34 -31.63 -12.61 -19.72
C GLY A 34 -30.41 -12.26 -18.87
N LEU A 35 -29.38 -11.70 -19.52
CA LEU A 35 -28.12 -11.28 -18.92
C LEU A 35 -27.83 -9.82 -19.31
N ARG A 36 -27.80 -8.89 -18.36
CA ARG A 36 -27.46 -7.49 -18.61
C ARG A 36 -26.02 -7.20 -18.22
N TYR A 37 -25.24 -6.64 -19.14
CA TYR A 37 -23.94 -6.06 -18.88
C TYR A 37 -24.10 -4.56 -18.59
N GLU A 38 -23.56 -4.04 -17.49
CA GLU A 38 -23.56 -2.60 -17.20
C GLU A 38 -22.15 -2.10 -16.83
N VAL A 39 -21.80 -0.89 -17.26
CA VAL A 39 -20.55 -0.18 -16.91
C VAL A 39 -20.87 1.19 -16.35
N ARG A 40 -20.38 1.50 -15.13
CA ARG A 40 -20.53 2.81 -14.49
C ARG A 40 -19.21 3.53 -14.32
N CYS A 41 -19.10 4.69 -14.96
CA CYS A 41 -17.91 5.53 -14.89
C CYS A 41 -18.08 6.66 -13.87
N ARG A 42 -17.31 6.61 -12.77
CA ARG A 42 -17.30 7.68 -11.77
C ARG A 42 -16.60 8.96 -12.22
N LYS A 43 -15.73 8.89 -13.23
CA LYS A 43 -14.98 10.05 -13.73
C LYS A 43 -15.86 10.99 -14.58
N CYS A 44 -16.67 10.42 -15.46
CA CYS A 44 -17.49 11.21 -16.39
C CYS A 44 -19.00 11.04 -16.20
N GLY A 45 -19.44 10.17 -15.29
CA GLY A 45 -20.85 9.92 -14.99
C GLY A 45 -21.58 9.00 -15.98
N GLU A 46 -20.89 8.53 -17.03
CA GLU A 46 -21.52 7.66 -18.03
C GLU A 46 -21.93 6.31 -17.44
N CYS A 47 -23.14 5.85 -17.79
CA CYS A 47 -23.62 4.52 -17.52
C CYS A 47 -23.96 3.85 -18.86
N TYR A 48 -23.21 2.81 -19.22
CA TYR A 48 -23.47 1.99 -20.42
C TYR A 48 -24.15 0.69 -19.99
N SER A 49 -25.15 0.22 -20.74
CA SER A 49 -25.86 -1.03 -20.47
C SER A 49 -26.20 -1.78 -21.76
N GLU A 50 -26.05 -3.10 -21.76
CA GLU A 50 -26.34 -3.98 -22.89
C GLU A 50 -27.02 -5.28 -22.41
N ASP A 51 -28.20 -5.59 -22.94
CA ASP A 51 -28.95 -6.81 -22.62
C ASP A 51 -28.60 -7.94 -23.60
N SER A 52 -28.18 -9.08 -23.06
CA SER A 52 -27.89 -10.34 -23.75
C SER A 52 -29.00 -11.36 -23.44
N GLY A 53 -29.81 -11.73 -24.43
CA GLY A 53 -30.88 -12.74 -24.27
C GLY A 53 -31.32 -13.33 -25.62
N PRO A 54 -31.97 -14.52 -25.63
CA PRO A 54 -32.30 -15.24 -26.85
C PRO A 54 -33.31 -14.54 -27.77
N ASP A 55 -34.10 -13.59 -27.26
CA ASP A 55 -34.95 -12.69 -28.04
C ASP A 55 -34.57 -11.24 -27.73
N ALA A 56 -33.62 -10.69 -28.48
CA ALA A 56 -33.40 -9.24 -28.54
C ALA A 56 -34.55 -8.57 -29.33
N VAL A 57 -35.79 -8.74 -28.86
CA VAL A 57 -36.95 -7.95 -29.27
C VAL A 57 -37.15 -6.89 -28.20
N MET A 58 -36.69 -5.67 -28.50
CA MET A 58 -37.08 -4.49 -27.76
C MET A 58 -38.61 -4.42 -27.70
N PRO A 59 -39.20 -4.17 -26.51
CA PRO A 59 -39.60 -2.80 -26.26
C PRO A 59 -39.35 -2.32 -24.82
N VAL A 60 -38.93 -1.05 -24.74
CA VAL A 60 -39.44 -0.01 -23.83
C VAL A 60 -39.63 -0.42 -22.36
N ALA A 61 -38.72 0.09 -21.52
CA ALA A 61 -38.98 0.58 -20.18
C ALA A 61 -39.95 -0.27 -19.33
N LEU A 62 -39.48 -1.44 -18.89
CA LEU A 62 -40.11 -2.12 -17.76
C LEU A 62 -39.11 -2.19 -16.62
N GLU A 63 -39.42 -1.41 -15.58
CA GLU A 63 -38.83 -1.39 -14.25
C GLU A 63 -37.30 -1.36 -14.22
N GLU A 64 -36.81 -0.14 -14.02
CA GLU A 64 -35.52 0.16 -13.40
C GLU A 64 -35.52 -0.53 -12.01
N SER A 65 -35.30 -1.85 -12.00
CA SER A 65 -35.05 -2.59 -10.78
C SER A 65 -33.90 -1.87 -10.10
N LEU A 66 -34.11 -1.44 -8.87
CA LEU A 66 -33.13 -0.70 -8.07
C LEU A 66 -31.88 -1.59 -7.89
N ILE A 67 -30.99 -1.56 -8.86
CA ILE A 67 -29.71 -2.25 -8.84
C ILE A 67 -28.95 -1.63 -7.68
N GLN A 68 -28.73 -2.44 -6.64
CA GLN A 68 -27.97 -2.01 -5.49
C GLN A 68 -26.48 -2.05 -5.85
N TRP A 69 -26.00 -0.94 -6.39
CA TRP A 69 -24.58 -0.71 -6.58
C TRP A 69 -23.87 -0.68 -5.23
N PRO A 70 -22.64 -1.23 -5.14
CA PRO A 70 -21.83 -1.03 -3.95
C PRO A 70 -21.69 0.48 -3.68
N PRO A 71 -21.70 0.89 -2.40
CA PRO A 71 -21.54 2.30 -2.04
C PRO A 71 -20.28 2.88 -2.67
N ASP A 72 -20.37 4.11 -3.16
CA ASP A 72 -19.22 4.85 -3.66
C ASP A 72 -18.22 5.08 -2.52
N VAL A 73 -17.18 4.26 -2.46
CA VAL A 73 -16.03 4.48 -1.59
C VAL A 73 -15.12 5.51 -2.27
N GLU A 74 -14.84 6.64 -1.61
CA GLU A 74 -13.86 7.60 -2.08
C GLU A 74 -12.50 6.93 -2.28
N PRO A 75 -11.77 7.26 -3.36
CA PRO A 75 -10.44 6.71 -3.57
C PRO A 75 -9.55 7.09 -2.38
N VAL A 76 -9.01 6.07 -1.70
CA VAL A 76 -8.06 6.28 -0.60
C VAL A 76 -6.94 7.20 -1.13
N PRO A 77 -6.67 8.34 -0.46
CA PRO A 77 -5.66 9.26 -0.93
C PRO A 77 -4.32 8.54 -1.11
N PRO A 78 -3.54 8.87 -2.16
CA PRO A 78 -2.29 8.19 -2.44
C PRO A 78 -1.37 8.25 -1.22
N ARG A 79 -0.97 7.08 -0.71
CA ARG A 79 -0.06 6.98 0.43
C ARG A 79 1.30 7.56 0.05
N ASP A 80 1.80 8.51 0.82
CA ASP A 80 3.12 9.13 0.61
C ASP A 80 4.25 8.23 1.14
N TRP A 81 4.58 7.22 0.36
CA TRP A 81 5.63 6.24 0.69
C TRP A 81 7.01 6.88 0.92
N ARG A 82 7.31 8.03 0.28
CA ARG A 82 8.61 8.68 0.42
C ARG A 82 8.78 9.27 1.80
N ASN A 83 7.75 9.94 2.30
CA ASN A 83 7.78 10.54 3.63
C ASN A 83 7.80 9.45 4.71
N GLU A 84 7.00 8.39 4.56
CA GLU A 84 7.03 7.25 5.49
C GLU A 84 8.40 6.54 5.53
N ALA A 85 9.03 6.35 4.37
CA ALA A 85 10.37 5.75 4.30
C ALA A 85 11.43 6.65 4.95
N ARG A 86 11.37 7.96 4.71
CA ARG A 86 12.30 8.94 5.30
C ARG A 86 12.20 8.95 6.82
N GLU A 87 10.99 8.91 7.37
CA GLU A 87 10.77 8.89 8.81
C GLU A 87 11.35 7.62 9.46
N LYS A 88 11.10 6.44 8.87
CA LYS A 88 11.67 5.17 9.36
C LYS A 88 13.20 5.17 9.31
N LEU A 89 13.79 5.71 8.24
CA LEU A 89 15.24 5.85 8.12
C LEU A 89 15.82 6.82 9.15
N ALA A 90 15.12 7.93 9.44
CA ALA A 90 15.54 8.89 10.46
C ALA A 90 15.59 8.25 11.85
N VAL A 91 14.56 7.48 12.23
CA VAL A 91 14.53 6.74 13.50
C VAL A 91 15.68 5.72 13.59
N ALA A 92 15.94 4.98 12.51
CA ALA A 92 17.04 4.02 12.46
C ALA A 92 18.41 4.71 12.56
N ALA A 93 18.57 5.87 11.91
CA ALA A 93 19.81 6.65 11.96
C ALA A 93 20.09 7.19 13.37
N GLU A 94 19.08 7.72 14.07
CA GLU A 94 19.24 8.19 15.45
C GLU A 94 19.61 7.04 16.41
N ARG A 95 19.01 5.87 16.23
CA ARG A 95 19.38 4.68 17.00
C ARG A 95 20.83 4.25 16.73
N GLY A 96 21.24 4.23 15.46
CA GLY A 96 22.61 3.87 15.09
C GLY A 96 23.66 4.84 15.64
N LYS A 97 23.37 6.16 15.63
CA LYS A 97 24.26 7.16 16.24
C LYS A 97 24.45 6.93 17.74
N ALA A 98 23.37 6.63 18.47
CA ALA A 98 23.44 6.37 19.91
C ALA A 98 24.32 5.14 20.22
N GLU A 99 24.17 4.07 19.44
CA GLU A 99 24.99 2.86 19.61
C GLU A 99 26.48 3.12 19.30
N ILE A 100 26.79 3.89 18.25
CA ILE A 100 28.17 4.27 17.89
C ILE A 100 28.80 5.15 18.98
N ASP A 101 28.04 6.11 19.54
CA ASP A 101 28.55 6.99 20.61
C ASP A 101 28.91 6.21 21.88
N VAL A 102 28.11 5.21 22.25
CA VAL A 102 28.42 4.32 23.38
C VAL A 102 29.70 3.54 23.13
N LEU A 103 29.85 2.94 21.94
CA LEU A 103 31.06 2.23 21.56
C LEU A 103 32.29 3.15 21.53
N GLY A 104 32.12 4.38 21.04
CA GLY A 104 33.17 5.40 21.02
C GLY A 104 33.69 5.74 22.42
N LYS A 105 32.79 5.95 23.38
CA LYS A 105 33.14 6.20 24.80
C LYS A 105 33.86 5.01 25.44
N GLN A 106 33.42 3.78 25.15
CA GLN A 106 34.10 2.57 25.64
C GLN A 106 35.51 2.44 25.05
N ALA A 107 35.67 2.67 23.74
CA ALA A 107 36.97 2.61 23.09
C ALA A 107 37.94 3.65 23.66
N GLN A 108 37.49 4.88 23.91
CA GLN A 108 38.30 5.92 24.55
C GLN A 108 38.78 5.49 25.95
N SER A 109 37.90 4.96 26.77
CA SER A 109 38.24 4.46 28.11
C SER A 109 39.32 3.37 28.07
N ILE A 110 39.21 2.42 27.14
CA ILE A 110 40.21 1.35 26.96
C ILE A 110 41.56 1.92 26.53
N VAL A 111 41.57 2.89 25.61
CA VAL A 111 42.80 3.56 25.16
C VAL A 111 43.48 4.29 26.32
N GLU A 112 42.72 4.99 27.16
CA GLU A 112 43.25 5.69 28.33
C GLU A 112 43.85 4.73 29.36
N LEU A 113 43.14 3.65 29.71
CA LEU A 113 43.63 2.58 30.59
C LEU A 113 44.90 1.93 30.07
N THR A 114 44.96 1.66 28.77
CA THR A 114 46.15 1.06 28.16
C THR A 114 47.33 2.03 28.21
N ARG A 115 47.07 3.32 27.95
CA ARG A 115 48.11 4.37 28.01
C ARG A 115 48.67 4.53 29.41
N THR A 116 47.83 4.58 30.45
CA THR A 116 48.28 4.72 31.84
C THR A 116 49.10 3.50 32.26
N TRP A 117 48.64 2.29 31.95
CA TRP A 117 49.38 1.06 32.22
C TRP A 117 50.76 1.01 31.56
N VAL A 118 50.87 1.42 30.28
CA VAL A 118 52.15 1.49 29.57
C VAL A 118 53.10 2.50 30.23
N LEU A 119 52.58 3.65 30.63
CA LEU A 119 53.37 4.68 31.30
C LEU A 119 53.90 4.19 32.66
N GLU A 120 53.06 3.54 33.45
CA GLU A 120 53.41 2.95 34.74
C GLU A 120 54.53 1.92 34.62
N ARG A 121 54.43 0.99 33.65
CA ARG A 121 55.50 0.03 33.35
C ARG A 121 56.82 0.70 32.98
N ARG A 122 56.77 1.75 32.14
CA ARG A 122 57.98 2.51 31.75
C ARG A 122 58.60 3.29 32.91
N SER A 123 57.81 3.74 33.89
CA SER A 123 58.35 4.37 35.10
C SER A 123 59.01 3.35 36.03
N ALA A 124 58.37 2.20 36.27
CA ALA A 124 58.94 1.14 37.10
C ALA A 124 60.30 0.68 36.56
N GLN A 125 60.39 0.45 35.25
CA GLN A 125 61.62 0.01 34.58
C GLN A 125 62.75 1.05 34.59
N ARG A 126 62.44 2.35 34.71
CA ARG A 126 63.44 3.42 34.81
C ARG A 126 64.04 3.55 36.21
N VAL A 127 63.26 3.25 37.25
CA VAL A 127 63.73 3.28 38.64
C VAL A 127 64.74 2.16 38.90
N ASP A 128 64.53 0.98 38.32
CA ASP A 128 65.42 -0.19 38.44
C ASP A 128 66.81 0.03 37.81
N HIS A 129 66.97 0.99 36.89
CA HIS A 129 68.25 1.29 36.22
C HIS A 129 69.07 2.43 36.87
N THR A 130 68.56 3.08 37.92
CA THR A 130 69.25 4.19 38.62
C THR A 130 69.83 3.82 39.98
N GLY A 131 69.68 2.57 40.42
CA GLY A 131 70.31 2.05 41.65
C GLY A 131 71.58 1.25 41.33
N GLY A 132 72.70 1.93 41.13
CA GLY A 132 74.04 1.35 40.95
C GLY A 132 75.09 2.22 41.59
#